data_AF-A0A673UR22-F1
#
_entry.id   AF-A0A673UR22-F1
#
_cell.length_a   1.000
_cell.length_b   1.000
_cell.length_c   1.000
_cell.angle_alpha   90.00
_cell.angle_beta   90.00
_cell.angle_gamma   90.00
#
_symmetry.space_group_name_H-M   'P 1'
#
loop_
_entity.id
_entity.type
_entity.pdbx_description
1 polymer ?
#
loop_
_entity_poly.entity_id
_entity_poly.type
_entity_poly.pdbx_seq_one_letter_code
_entity_poly.pdbx_strand_id
1 'polypeptide(L)' 'MVPCGCVWFRKYGNFIESLRLFTRGGSGGMGYPHLGGEGGKGADVWVVAHKKMTLKQLKDKYPQKRFVAGEGANSRIKG' A
#
# COMPACT_ATOMS: atom_id res chain seq x y z
N MET A 1 -9.63 -28.82 -40.76
CA MET A 1 -10.11 -28.04 -39.60
C MET A 1 -8.89 -27.37 -38.98
N VAL A 2 -8.68 -26.09 -39.28
CA VAL A 2 -7.48 -25.33 -38.88
C VAL A 2 -7.71 -24.82 -37.46
N PRO A 3 -6.78 -25.00 -36.51
CA PRO A 3 -6.90 -24.34 -35.22
C PRO A 3 -6.67 -22.85 -35.45
N CYS A 4 -7.75 -22.06 -35.35
CA CYS A 4 -7.70 -20.61 -35.26
C CYS A 4 -7.05 -20.22 -33.92
N GLY A 5 -5.74 -20.33 -33.85
CA GLY A 5 -4.94 -19.75 -32.78
C GLY A 5 -4.83 -18.25 -33.02
N CYS A 6 -5.80 -17.47 -32.54
CA CYS A 6 -5.62 -16.04 -32.40
C CYS A 6 -4.73 -15.79 -31.17
N VAL A 7 -3.45 -16.17 -31.27
CA VAL A 7 -2.43 -15.80 -30.29
C VAL A 7 -2.13 -14.34 -30.57
N TRP A 8 -2.92 -13.46 -29.95
CA TRP A 8 -2.55 -12.06 -29.83
C TRP A 8 -1.24 -12.03 -29.04
N PHE A 9 -0.13 -11.95 -29.78
CA PHE A 9 1.16 -11.58 -29.23
C PHE A 9 0.95 -10.25 -28.50
N ARG A 10 0.83 -10.30 -27.17
CA ARG A 10 0.96 -9.12 -26.33
C ARG A 10 2.34 -8.56 -26.67
N LYS A 11 2.38 -7.46 -27.43
CA LYS A 11 3.61 -6.78 -27.87
C LYS A 11 4.60 -6.48 -26.72
N TYR A 12 4.16 -6.57 -25.46
CA TYR A 12 4.94 -6.37 -24.24
C TYR A 12 4.72 -7.50 -23.22
N GLY A 13 4.69 -8.76 -23.64
CA GLY A 13 4.20 -9.94 -22.89
C GLY A 13 4.65 -10.13 -21.42
N ASN A 14 5.63 -9.37 -20.93
CA ASN A 14 6.15 -9.45 -19.56
C ASN A 14 6.48 -8.10 -18.88
N PHE A 15 6.36 -6.96 -19.56
CA PHE A 15 6.70 -5.64 -18.99
C PHE A 15 5.46 -4.98 -18.38
N ILE A 16 5.56 -4.57 -17.13
CA ILE A 16 4.49 -3.89 -16.40
C ILE A 16 4.89 -2.41 -16.30
N GLU A 17 4.17 -1.58 -17.04
CA GLU A 17 4.37 -0.13 -17.05
C GLU A 17 3.49 0.58 -15.99
N SER A 18 2.38 -0.02 -15.61
CA SER A 18 1.42 0.56 -14.67
C SER A 18 1.00 -0.45 -13.60
N LEU A 19 1.00 -0.02 -12.35
CA LEU A 19 0.56 -0.81 -11.21
C LEU A 19 -0.33 0.04 -10.30
N ARG A 20 -1.56 -0.41 -10.07
CA ARG A 20 -2.49 0.21 -9.11
C ARG A 20 -2.28 -0.39 -7.73
N LEU A 21 -2.06 0.46 -6.74
CA LEU A 21 -1.89 0.11 -5.33
C LEU A 21 -3.09 0.61 -4.53
N PHE A 22 -3.45 -0.13 -3.50
CA PHE A 22 -4.38 0.34 -2.47
C PHE A 22 -3.57 0.80 -1.28
N THR A 23 -3.62 2.10 -0.98
CA THR A 23 -2.95 2.70 0.18
C THR A 23 -4.00 3.22 1.16
N ARG A 24 -3.76 3.03 2.45
CA ARG A 24 -4.58 3.60 3.51
C ARG A 24 -3.65 4.16 4.59
N GLY A 25 -3.80 5.44 4.91
CA GLY A 25 -3.16 6.06 6.06
C GLY A 25 -3.65 5.45 7.38
N GLY A 26 -2.85 5.59 8.42
CA GLY A 26 -3.19 5.17 9.77
C GLY A 26 -4.30 6.03 10.34
N SER A 27 -5.21 5.42 11.08
CA SER A 27 -6.14 6.15 11.96
C SER A 27 -5.36 6.88 13.05
N GLY A 28 -5.85 8.03 13.49
CA GLY A 28 -5.37 8.66 14.72
C GLY A 28 -5.74 7.81 15.93
N GLY A 29 -4.90 7.85 16.96
CA GLY A 29 -5.19 7.22 18.24
C GLY A 29 -6.36 7.89 18.95
N MET A 30 -7.03 7.15 19.82
CA MET A 30 -8.11 7.68 20.66
C MET A 30 -7.53 8.54 21.79
N GLY A 31 -8.06 9.74 21.95
CA GLY A 31 -7.76 10.65 23.05
C GLY A 31 -8.52 10.35 24.34
N TYR A 32 -8.10 10.98 25.44
CA TYR A 32 -8.83 11.06 26.71
C TYR A 32 -9.17 12.53 27.03
N PRO A 33 -10.17 13.12 26.35
CA PRO A 33 -10.43 14.58 26.40
C PRO A 33 -10.79 15.08 27.80
N HIS A 34 -11.49 14.27 28.61
CA HIS A 34 -11.83 14.61 29.99
C HIS A 34 -10.61 14.86 30.89
N LEU A 35 -9.45 14.32 30.51
CA LEU A 35 -8.19 14.46 31.24
C LEU A 35 -7.15 15.23 30.42
N GLY A 36 -7.57 15.90 29.34
CA GLY A 36 -6.67 16.61 28.42
C GLY A 36 -5.73 15.70 27.61
N GLY A 37 -5.99 14.39 27.57
CA GLY A 37 -5.19 13.45 26.79
C GLY A 37 -5.52 13.53 25.30
N GLU A 38 -4.53 13.82 24.46
CA GLU A 38 -4.65 13.76 23.00
C GLU A 38 -4.12 12.43 22.46
N GLY A 39 -4.85 11.87 21.49
CA GLY A 39 -4.42 10.67 20.78
C GLY A 39 -3.31 10.99 19.78
N GLY A 40 -2.40 10.04 19.57
CA GLY A 40 -1.30 10.20 18.63
C GLY A 40 -1.75 10.27 17.17
N LYS A 41 -1.00 10.98 16.33
CA LYS A 41 -1.24 11.02 14.88
C LYS A 41 -1.10 9.61 14.27
N GLY A 42 -1.98 9.27 13.34
CA GLY A 42 -1.85 8.07 12.51
C GLY A 42 -0.66 8.15 11.56
N ALA A 43 -0.11 6.99 11.18
CA ALA A 43 1.05 6.94 10.30
C ALA A 43 0.69 7.21 8.83
N ASP A 44 1.65 7.72 8.07
CA ASP A 44 1.47 8.09 6.66
C ASP A 44 2.05 7.00 5.73
N VAL A 45 1.51 6.86 4.51
CA VAL A 45 2.03 5.97 3.47
C VAL A 45 2.73 6.79 2.40
N TRP A 46 3.99 6.46 2.09
CA TRP A 46 4.82 7.19 1.14
C TRP A 46 5.30 6.27 0.02
N VAL A 47 5.45 6.82 -1.18
CA VAL A 47 6.08 6.14 -2.31
C VAL A 47 7.46 6.74 -2.51
N VAL A 48 8.49 5.89 -2.47
CA VAL A 48 9.88 6.30 -2.64
C VAL A 48 10.44 5.68 -3.91
N ALA A 49 11.02 6.51 -4.77
CA ALA A 49 11.64 6.06 -6.01
C ALA A 49 13.00 5.42 -5.73
N HIS A 50 13.19 4.18 -6.21
CA HIS A 50 14.46 3.46 -6.14
C HIS A 50 14.93 3.04 -7.53
N LYS A 51 16.18 3.35 -7.88
CA LYS A 51 16.76 3.15 -9.22
C LYS A 51 16.76 1.69 -9.73
N LYS A 52 16.75 0.69 -8.83
CA LYS A 52 16.86 -0.74 -9.18
C LYS A 52 15.57 -1.54 -8.96
N MET A 53 14.44 -0.86 -8.72
CA MET A 53 13.17 -1.52 -8.43
C MET A 53 12.22 -1.38 -9.61
N THR A 54 11.64 -2.49 -10.08
CA THR A 54 10.65 -2.49 -11.17
C THR A 54 9.24 -2.77 -10.65
N LEU A 55 8.22 -2.30 -11.37
CA LEU A 55 6.82 -2.53 -10.99
C LEU A 55 6.44 -4.02 -11.00
N LYS A 56 7.11 -4.82 -11.83
CA LYS A 56 6.94 -6.28 -11.84
C LYS A 56 7.38 -6.91 -10.52
N GLN A 57 8.60 -6.60 -10.08
CA GLN A 57 9.13 -7.07 -8.79
C GLN A 57 8.26 -6.62 -7.61
N LEU A 58 7.72 -5.40 -7.66
CA LEU A 58 6.84 -4.89 -6.60
C LEU A 58 5.54 -5.69 -6.53
N LYS A 59 4.90 -5.97 -7.68
CA LYS A 59 3.71 -6.83 -7.76
C LYS A 59 4.00 -8.24 -7.25
N ASP A 60 5.12 -8.82 -7.63
CA ASP A 60 5.47 -10.19 -7.25
C ASP A 60 5.76 -10.31 -5.75
N LYS A 61 6.42 -9.29 -5.17
CA LYS A 61 6.70 -9.22 -3.73
C LYS A 61 5.45 -8.96 -2.89
N TYR A 62 4.51 -8.16 -3.42
CA TYR A 62 3.28 -7.77 -2.71
C TYR A 62 2.05 -8.06 -3.57
N PRO A 63 1.62 -9.34 -3.68
CA PRO A 63 0.52 -9.74 -4.57
C PRO A 63 -0.82 -9.12 -4.17
N GLN A 64 -1.03 -8.85 -2.88
CA GLN A 64 -2.23 -8.19 -2.35
C GLN A 64 -2.29 -6.69 -2.70
N LYS A 65 -1.16 -6.07 -3.08
CA LYS A 65 -1.04 -4.64 -3.47
C LYS A 65 -1.65 -3.66 -2.47
N ARG A 66 -1.71 -4.05 -1.20
CA ARG A 66 -2.37 -3.30 -0.13
C ARG A 66 -1.34 -2.90 0.91
N PHE A 67 -1.22 -1.61 1.12
CA PHE A 67 -0.30 -1.01 2.09
C PHE A 67 -1.13 -0.15 3.06
N VAL A 68 -1.19 -0.57 4.32
CA VAL A 68 -1.95 0.12 5.37
C VAL A 68 -0.93 0.58 6.41
N ALA A 69 -0.93 1.88 6.69
CA ALA A 69 -0.08 2.44 7.73
C ALA A 69 -0.64 2.13 9.12
N GLY A 70 0.25 2.10 10.12
CA GLY A 70 -0.11 1.79 11.50
C GLY A 70 -0.98 2.86 12.15
N GLU A 71 -1.80 2.45 13.11
CA GLU A 71 -2.65 3.35 13.88
C GLU A 71 -1.83 4.20 14.86
N GLY A 72 -2.34 5.40 15.15
CA GLY A 72 -1.76 6.29 16.16
C GLY A 72 -1.91 5.73 17.57
N ALA A 73 -1.00 6.11 18.46
CA ALA A 73 -1.04 5.64 19.85
C ALA A 73 -2.24 6.24 20.61
N ASN A 74 -3.00 5.39 21.31
CA ASN A 74 -4.07 5.86 22.20
C ASN A 74 -3.48 6.56 23.43
N SER A 75 -4.13 7.62 23.91
CA SER A 75 -3.76 8.24 25.20
C SER A 75 -3.94 7.23 26.32
N ARG A 76 -3.00 7.22 27.27
CA ARG A 76 -3.08 6.42 28.48
C ARG A 76 -2.85 7.29 29.70
N ILE A 77 -3.64 7.07 30.73
CA ILE A 77 -3.43 7.64 32.06
C ILE A 77 -2.29 6.83 32.69
N LYS A 78 -1.16 7.48 32.96
CA LYS A 78 -0.15 6.90 33.85
C LYS A 78 -0.55 7.33 35.26
N GLY A 79 -1.07 6.37 36.02
CA GLY A 79 -1.28 6.50 37.46
C GLY A 79 0.04 6.46 38.22
#